data_AF-A0A0Q8QGE1-F1
#
_entry.id   AF-A0A0Q8QGE1-F1
#
_cell.length_a   1.000
_cell.length_b   1.000
_cell.length_c   1.000
_cell.angle_alpha   90.00
_cell.angle_beta   90.00
_cell.angle_gamma   90.00
#
_symmetry.space_group_name_H-M   'P 1'
#
loop_
_entity.id
_entity.type
_entity.pdbx_description
1 polymer ?
#
loop_
_entity_poly.entity_id
_entity_poly.type
_entity_poly.pdbx_seq_one_letter_code
_entity_poly.pdbx_strand_id
1 'polypeptide(L)'
;MDTQILVMPGIHGSGPKHWQTLWEAQHPDYRRIQVDDWDRPYCSSWVAAIDEAVASAPVPMLLVAHSLGCLASVTWAYMDSLQSTRD
;
A
#
# COMPACT_ATOMS: atom_id res chain seq x y z
N MET A 1 6.09 -10.60 18.25
CA MET A 1 6.06 -10.65 16.78
C MET A 1 5.42 -9.34 16.38
N ASP A 2 6.20 -8.46 15.77
CA ASP A 2 5.75 -7.12 15.43
C ASP A 2 5.10 -7.16 14.05
N THR A 3 3.91 -6.57 13.93
CA THR A 3 3.16 -6.53 12.67
C THR A 3 3.78 -5.51 11.73
N GLN A 4 4.16 -5.91 10.51
CA GLN A 4 4.69 -4.98 9.51
C GLN A 4 3.58 -4.05 9.01
N ILE A 5 3.76 -2.73 9.17
CA ILE A 5 2.82 -1.75 8.62
C ILE A 5 3.30 -1.29 7.24
N LEU A 6 2.45 -1.45 6.22
CA LEU A 6 2.63 -0.87 4.90
C LEU A 6 1.68 0.32 4.74
N VAL A 7 2.17 1.43 4.23
CA VAL A 7 1.42 2.68 4.07
C VAL A 7 1.19 2.93 2.58
N MET A 8 -0.08 3.04 2.18
CA MET A 8 -0.50 3.30 0.81
C MET A 8 -1.11 4.71 0.69
N PRO A 9 -0.37 5.70 0.16
CA PRO A 9 -0.89 7.03 -0.11
C PRO A 9 -1.99 7.05 -1.19
N GLY A 10 -2.66 8.19 -1.32
CA GLY A 10 -3.55 8.49 -2.45
C GLY A 10 -2.82 9.19 -3.59
N ILE A 11 -3.58 9.64 -4.60
CA ILE A 11 -3.04 10.43 -5.72
C ILE A 11 -2.24 11.64 -5.22
N HIS A 12 -1.14 11.98 -5.90
CA HIS A 12 -0.13 12.96 -5.46
C HIS A 12 0.67 12.57 -4.20
N GLY A 13 0.51 11.34 -3.73
CA GLY A 13 1.19 10.83 -2.55
C GLY A 13 0.71 11.47 -1.24
N SER A 14 1.56 11.34 -0.22
CA SER A 14 1.33 11.93 1.11
C SER A 14 2.44 12.92 1.40
N GLY A 15 2.12 14.21 1.26
CA GLY A 15 3.08 15.31 1.46
C GLY A 15 3.58 15.42 2.92
N PRO A 16 4.51 16.34 3.22
CA PRO A 16 5.21 16.39 4.52
C PRO A 16 4.31 16.59 5.74
N LYS A 17 3.16 17.26 5.58
CA LYS A 17 2.20 17.53 6.66
C LYS A 17 1.05 16.51 6.71
N HIS A 18 1.04 15.54 5.79
CA HIS A 18 0.00 14.52 5.76
C HIS A 18 0.21 13.53 6.91
N TRP A 19 -0.87 13.05 7.53
CA TRP A 19 -0.80 12.19 8.70
C TRP A 19 -0.02 10.89 8.45
N GLN A 20 -0.12 10.30 7.25
CA GLN A 20 0.69 9.13 6.87
C GLN A 20 2.20 9.41 6.98
N THR A 21 2.65 10.56 6.48
CA THR A 21 4.07 10.98 6.59
C THR A 21 4.47 11.26 8.03
N LEU A 22 3.58 11.87 8.82
CA LEU A 22 3.84 12.13 10.23
C LEU A 22 3.92 10.84 11.04
N TRP A 23 3.17 9.79 10.67
CA TRP A 23 3.24 8.47 11.30
C TRP A 23 4.53 7.74 10.91
N GLU A 24 4.89 7.72 9.63
CA GLU A 24 6.16 7.14 9.17
C GLU A 24 7.38 7.77 9.87
N ALA A 25 7.33 9.08 10.14
CA ALA A 25 8.39 9.76 10.89
C ALA A 25 8.49 9.34 12.37
N GLN A 26 7.38 8.87 12.97
CA GLN A 26 7.31 8.41 14.36
C GLN A 26 7.55 6.90 14.49
N HIS A 27 7.39 6.16 13.40
CA HIS A 27 7.45 4.70 13.35
C HIS A 27 8.40 4.24 12.23
N PRO A 28 9.70 4.08 12.53
CA PRO A 28 10.72 3.73 11.52
C PRO A 28 10.50 2.37 10.85
N ASP A 29 9.70 1.51 11.45
CA ASP A 29 9.30 0.21 10.95
C ASP A 29 8.19 0.29 9.89
N TYR A 30 7.48 1.42 9.76
CA TYR A 30 6.45 1.61 8.75
C TYR A 30 7.08 1.81 7.38
N ARG A 31 6.53 1.14 6.35
CA ARG A 31 7.05 1.25 4.98
C ARG A 31 6.02 1.84 4.05
N ARG A 32 6.36 2.95 3.39
CA ARG A 32 5.54 3.53 2.33
C ARG A 32 5.69 2.74 1.04
N ILE A 33 4.57 2.30 0.48
CA ILE A 33 4.52 1.72 -0.86
C ILE A 33 4.82 2.84 -1.87
N GLN A 34 5.79 2.60 -2.75
CA GLN A 34 6.11 3.50 -3.86
C GLN A 34 5.37 3.04 -5.11
N VAL A 35 4.93 4.01 -5.92
CA VAL A 35 4.38 3.77 -7.25
C VAL A 35 5.22 4.53 -8.27
N ASP A 36 5.16 4.12 -9.53
CA ASP A 36 5.96 4.73 -10.60
C ASP A 36 5.64 6.22 -10.82
N ASP A 37 4.36 6.58 -10.73
CA ASP A 37 3.89 7.95 -10.99
C ASP A 37 2.67 8.26 -10.11
N TRP A 38 2.85 9.22 -9.20
CA TRP A 38 1.82 9.68 -8.27
C TRP A 38 0.74 10.54 -8.93
N ASP A 39 1.03 11.13 -10.10
CA ASP A 39 0.15 12.00 -10.86
C ASP A 39 -0.61 11.25 -11.96
N ARG A 40 -0.18 10.02 -12.29
CA ARG A 40 -0.81 9.13 -13.29
C ARG A 40 -1.24 7.79 -12.67
N PRO A 41 -2.40 7.74 -12.00
CA PRO A 41 -2.86 6.56 -11.28
C PRO A 41 -3.48 5.49 -12.19
N TYR A 42 -2.66 4.78 -12.94
CA TYR A 42 -3.12 3.58 -13.62
C TYR A 42 -3.41 2.48 -12.59
N CYS A 43 -4.64 1.96 -12.58
CA CYS A 43 -5.06 0.95 -11.62
C CYS A 43 -4.11 -0.26 -11.58
N SER A 44 -3.67 -0.73 -12.75
CA SER A 44 -2.75 -1.87 -12.85
C SER A 44 -1.39 -1.61 -12.19
N SER A 45 -0.80 -0.42 -12.33
CA SER A 45 0.50 -0.13 -11.74
C SER A 45 0.40 0.01 -10.22
N TRP A 46 -0.67 0.61 -9.73
CA TRP A 46 -0.91 0.76 -8.29
C TRP A 46 -1.21 -0.59 -7.61
N VAL A 47 -1.99 -1.46 -8.25
CA VAL A 47 -2.22 -2.82 -7.77
C VAL A 47 -0.93 -3.63 -7.77
N ALA A 48 -0.11 -3.55 -8.82
CA ALA A 48 1.18 -4.24 -8.88
C ALA A 48 2.16 -3.77 -7.79
N ALA A 49 2.22 -2.46 -7.52
CA ALA A 49 3.05 -1.92 -6.45
C ALA A 49 2.62 -2.41 -5.06
N ILE A 50 1.31 -2.55 -4.82
CA ILE A 50 0.79 -3.14 -3.58
C ILE A 50 1.18 -4.61 -3.50
N ASP A 51 1.03 -5.35 -4.59
CA ASP A 51 1.36 -6.78 -4.67
C ASP A 51 2.85 -7.04 -4.33
N GLU A 52 3.76 -6.30 -4.95
CA GLU A 52 5.20 -6.40 -4.68
C GLU A 52 5.54 -6.06 -3.22
N ALA A 53 4.92 -5.01 -2.67
CA ALA A 53 5.14 -4.61 -1.29
C ALA A 53 4.60 -5.64 -0.29
N VAL A 54 3.45 -6.27 -0.58
CA VAL A 54 2.88 -7.33 0.26
C VAL A 54 3.73 -8.60 0.18
N ALA A 55 4.13 -9.02 -1.01
CA ALA A 55 4.94 -10.22 -1.22
C ALA A 55 6.32 -10.15 -0.53
N SER A 56 6.86 -8.93 -0.34
CA SER A 56 8.12 -8.69 0.36
C SER A 56 8.00 -8.45 1.86
N ALA A 57 6.78 -8.35 2.40
CA ALA A 57 6.53 -8.09 3.82
C ALA A 57 6.47 -9.38 4.65
N PRO A 58 7.07 -9.40 5.86
CA PRO A 58 6.86 -10.51 6.79
C PRO A 58 5.41 -10.54 7.29
N VAL A 59 4.89 -11.75 7.55
CA VAL A 59 3.55 -11.98 8.11
C VAL A 59 3.66 -12.09 9.63
N PRO A 60 2.75 -11.45 10.42
CA PRO A 60 1.59 -10.66 10.00
C PRO A 60 1.95 -9.24 9.52
N MET A 61 1.15 -8.73 8.58
CA MET A 61 1.25 -7.37 8.06
C MET A 61 -0.11 -6.64 8.10
N LEU A 62 -0.08 -5.30 8.05
CA LEU A 62 -1.27 -4.45 7.96
C LEU A 62 -1.05 -3.32 6.96
N LEU A 63 -2.05 -3.11 6.10
CA LEU A 63 -2.05 -2.07 5.07
C LEU A 63 -2.87 -0.84 5.52
N VAL A 64 -2.23 0.32 5.59
CA VAL A 64 -2.83 1.62 5.94
C VAL A 64 -2.98 2.46 4.68
N ALA A 65 -4.19 2.50 4.10
CA ALA A 65 -4.46 3.18 2.85
C ALA A 65 -5.21 4.52 3.04
N HIS A 66 -5.06 5.44 2.08
CA HIS A 66 -5.76 6.73 2.05
C HIS A 66 -6.29 7.09 0.66
N SER A 67 -7.52 7.61 0.59
CA SER A 67 -8.15 8.15 -0.64
C SER A 67 -8.09 7.16 -1.81
N LEU A 68 -7.52 7.52 -2.97
CA LEU A 68 -7.32 6.63 -4.11
C LEU A 68 -6.57 5.35 -3.73
N GLY A 69 -5.62 5.43 -2.79
CA GLY A 69 -4.89 4.28 -2.27
C GLY A 69 -5.84 3.21 -1.71
N CYS A 70 -6.96 3.60 -1.09
CA CYS A 70 -7.97 2.66 -0.60
C CYS A 70 -8.60 1.85 -1.73
N LEU A 71 -8.92 2.51 -2.85
CA LEU A 71 -9.51 1.84 -4.02
C LEU A 71 -8.52 0.85 -4.63
N ALA A 72 -7.23 1.23 -4.73
CA ALA A 72 -6.18 0.33 -5.18
C ALA A 72 -6.01 -0.87 -4.23
N SER A 73 -6.00 -0.66 -2.92
CA SER A 73 -5.89 -1.72 -1.91
C SER A 73 -7.05 -2.72 -1.97
N VAL A 74 -8.30 -2.25 -2.09
CA VAL A 74 -9.46 -3.14 -2.22
C VAL A 74 -9.44 -3.89 -3.55
N THR A 75 -9.03 -3.22 -4.63
CA THR A 75 -8.89 -3.86 -5.95
C THR A 75 -7.83 -4.95 -5.92
N TRP A 76 -6.66 -4.69 -5.31
CA TRP A 76 -5.61 -5.68 -5.11
C TRP A 76 -6.13 -6.89 -4.32
N ALA A 77 -6.73 -6.66 -3.14
CA ALA A 77 -7.23 -7.74 -2.29
C ALA A 77 -8.31 -8.59 -3.00
N TYR A 78 -9.15 -7.95 -3.82
CA TYR A 78 -10.12 -8.67 -4.64
C TYR A 78 -9.43 -9.56 -5.69
N MET A 79 -8.45 -9.01 -6.43
CA MET A 79 -7.73 -9.74 -7.46
C MET A 79 -6.90 -10.91 -6.90
N ASP A 80 -6.23 -10.69 -5.76
CA ASP A 80 -5.49 -11.73 -5.02
C ASP A 80 -6.42 -12.89 -4.61
N SER A 81 -7.58 -12.57 -4.03
CA SER A 81 -8.56 -13.61 -3.63
C SER A 81 -9.08 -14.47 -4.79
N LEU A 82 -9.13 -13.92 -6.01
CA LEU A 82 -9.49 -14.68 -7.22
C LEU A 82 -8.37 -15.59 -7.72
N GLN A 83 -7.13 -15.35 -7.32
CA GLN A 83 -5.97 -16.18 -7.62
C GLN A 83 -5.83 -17.29 -6.58
N SER A 84 -5.93 -16.96 -5.29
CA SER A 84 -5.83 -17.95 -4.20
C SER A 84 -6.97 -18.97 -4.16
N THR A 85 -8.09 -18.70 -4.86
CA THR A 85 -9.22 -19.64 -5.00
C THR A 85 -9.08 -20.60 -6.19
N ARG A 86 -8.02 -20.46 -7.00
CA ARG A 86 -7.74 -21.34 -8.15
C ARG A 86 -6.72 -22.44 -7.85
N ASP A 87 -6.10 -22.40 -6.67
CA ASP A 87 -5.26 -23.47 -6.10
C ASP A 87 -6.07 -24.32 -5.11
#